data_AF-A0A651GJ29-F1
#
_entry.id   AF-A0A651GJ29-F1
#
_cell.length_a   1.000
_cell.length_b   1.000
_cell.length_c   1.000
_cell.angle_alpha   90.00
_cell.angle_beta   90.00
_cell.angle_gamma   90.00
#
_symmetry.space_group_name_H-M   'P 1'
#
loop_
_entity.id
_entity.type
_entity.pdbx_description
1 polymer ?
#
loop_
_entity_poly.entity_id
_entity_poly.type
_entity_poly.pdbx_seq_one_letter_code
_entity_poly.pdbx_strand_id
1 'polypeptide(L)'
;MALKCTFADDSQRILLLIEHWSKQRAVDHRRTCRYLTELLCRHPQALVLPILLITDPALSGTADRFNYTISGETVFDVRFRLAQVNRHWREQLTTRKNIVAAVLWVVANIGDPVERCIESIRHLKAIQEVWPSDEIAHLIAHLEQFARLNHQQAERFRHRLREDPEMTSVVDLLKEDFRAEGKAEGEIHALLSLVADGDLAADKARSRLARWLAEGEIPQHMHDEAMAGLQNS
;
A
#
# COMPACT_ATOMS: atom_id res chain seq x y z
N MET A 1 10.59 1.32 5.09
CA MET A 1 11.06 0.05 4.49
C MET A 1 12.23 0.35 3.55
N ALA A 2 13.27 -0.48 3.50
CA ALA A 2 14.38 -0.30 2.57
C ALA A 2 14.61 -1.59 1.76
N LEU A 3 14.70 -1.47 0.44
CA LEU A 3 14.98 -2.58 -0.46
C LEU A 3 16.33 -2.34 -1.15
N LYS A 4 17.28 -3.25 -0.96
CA LYS A 4 18.56 -3.23 -1.68
C LYS A 4 18.43 -4.08 -2.94
N CYS A 5 18.67 -3.46 -4.10
CA CYS A 5 18.63 -4.10 -5.40
C CYS A 5 20.01 -4.03 -6.07
N THR A 6 20.34 -5.07 -6.82
CA THR A 6 21.44 -5.06 -7.79
C THR A 6 20.82 -5.09 -9.18
N PHE A 7 21.19 -4.14 -10.02
CA PHE A 7 20.70 -4.05 -11.40
C PHE A 7 21.61 -4.83 -12.34
N ALA A 8 21.15 -5.05 -13.59
CA ALA A 8 21.90 -5.80 -14.60
C ALA A 8 23.26 -5.19 -14.98
N ASP A 9 23.49 -3.92 -14.62
CA ASP A 9 24.76 -3.20 -14.76
C ASP A 9 25.65 -3.30 -13.50
N ASP A 10 25.34 -4.25 -12.60
CA ASP A 10 25.92 -4.42 -11.26
C ASP A 10 25.77 -3.20 -10.32
N SER A 11 25.03 -2.16 -10.74
CA SER A 11 24.81 -1.00 -9.89
C SER A 11 23.92 -1.39 -8.71
N GLN A 12 24.39 -1.04 -7.50
CA GLN A 12 23.61 -1.24 -6.28
C GLN A 12 22.76 0.00 -6.03
N ARG A 13 21.45 -0.20 -5.81
CA ARG A 13 20.54 0.86 -5.40
C ARG A 13 19.77 0.44 -4.17
N ILE A 14 19.50 1.39 -3.29
CA ILE A 14 18.67 1.17 -2.12
C ILE A 14 17.44 2.06 -2.25
N LEU A 15 16.28 1.44 -2.46
CA LEU A 15 15.00 2.13 -2.46
C LEU A 15 14.53 2.24 -1.02
N LEU A 16 14.49 3.46 -0.48
CA LEU A 16 14.05 3.72 0.88
C LEU A 16 12.66 4.35 0.83
N LEU A 17 11.62 3.57 1.13
CA LEU A 17 10.26 4.07 1.32
C LEU A 17 10.11 4.60 2.75
N ILE A 18 9.92 5.91 2.88
CA ILE A 18 9.93 6.61 4.18
C ILE A 18 8.52 6.93 4.66
N GLU A 19 7.66 7.35 3.73
CA GLU A 19 6.26 7.69 4.01
C GLU A 19 5.38 7.07 2.93
N HIS A 20 4.32 6.39 3.38
CA HIS A 20 3.35 5.73 2.51
C HIS A 20 1.95 6.20 2.90
N TRP A 21 1.28 6.89 1.98
CA TRP A 21 -0.08 7.41 2.14
C TRP A 21 -0.27 8.43 3.27
N SER A 22 0.81 9.15 3.60
CA SER A 22 0.83 10.21 4.58
C SER A 22 0.20 11.50 4.02
N LYS A 23 -0.46 12.27 4.89
CA LYS A 23 -0.85 13.66 4.58
C LYS A 23 0.42 14.52 4.46
N GLN A 24 0.40 15.60 3.67
CA GLN A 24 1.57 16.46 3.46
C GLN A 24 2.18 16.94 4.79
N ARG A 25 1.32 17.32 5.75
CA ARG A 25 1.73 17.76 7.10
C ARG A 25 2.46 16.70 7.93
N ALA A 26 2.36 15.44 7.55
CA ALA A 26 3.01 14.33 8.25
C ALA A 26 4.39 13.99 7.64
N VAL A 27 4.80 14.65 6.56
CA VAL A 27 6.13 14.45 5.96
C VAL A 27 7.18 15.05 6.89
N ASP A 28 7.99 14.18 7.50
CA ASP A 28 9.13 14.58 8.31
C ASP A 28 10.43 14.48 7.50
N HIS A 29 10.89 15.63 6.99
CA HIS A 29 12.14 15.74 6.26
C HIS A 29 13.35 15.41 7.14
N ARG A 30 13.34 15.71 8.45
CA ARG A 30 14.48 15.42 9.34
C ARG A 30 14.63 13.91 9.52
N ARG A 31 13.52 13.21 9.75
CA ARG A 31 13.49 11.75 9.81
C ARG A 31 13.96 11.13 8.49
N THR A 32 13.49 11.68 7.38
CA THR A 32 13.94 11.26 6.04
C THR A 32 15.45 11.36 5.88
N CYS A 33 16.02 12.50 6.25
CA CYS A 33 17.45 12.75 6.13
C CYS A 33 18.27 11.84 7.04
N ARG A 34 17.80 11.57 8.26
CA ARG A 34 18.45 10.63 9.17
C ARG A 34 18.57 9.23 8.55
N TYR A 35 17.48 8.67 8.02
CA TYR A 35 17.52 7.35 7.38
C TYR A 35 18.38 7.32 6.12
N LEU A 36 18.32 8.39 5.32
CA LEU A 36 19.16 8.54 4.15
C LEU A 36 20.65 8.51 4.53
N THR A 37 21.07 9.35 5.48
CA THR A 37 22.46 9.42 5.95
C THR A 37 22.94 8.08 6.52
N GLU A 38 22.11 7.42 7.32
CA GLU A 38 22.44 6.12 7.89
C GLU A 38 22.70 5.06 6.81
N LEU A 39 21.89 5.03 5.76
CA LEU A 39 22.08 4.10 4.63
C LEU A 39 23.29 4.45 3.77
N LEU A 40 23.53 5.74 3.52
CA LEU A 40 24.71 6.19 2.78
C LEU A 40 26.00 5.80 3.51
N CYS A 41 26.04 5.91 4.85
CA CYS A 41 27.19 5.50 5.65
C CYS A 41 27.40 3.97 5.63
N ARG A 42 26.32 3.17 5.68
CA ARG A 42 26.41 1.70 5.67
C ARG A 42 26.70 1.13 4.29
N HIS A 43 26.27 1.82 3.23
CA HIS A 43 26.35 1.35 1.86
C HIS A 43 26.94 2.43 0.95
N PRO A 44 28.21 2.80 1.12
CA PRO A 44 28.82 3.93 0.41
C PRO A 44 28.89 3.76 -1.11
N GLN A 45 28.82 2.52 -1.60
CA GLN A 45 28.83 2.21 -3.03
C GLN A 45 27.43 2.13 -3.64
N ALA A 46 26.36 2.17 -2.83
CA ALA A 46 25.00 2.07 -3.32
C ALA A 46 24.38 3.45 -3.49
N LEU A 47 23.62 3.64 -4.57
CA LEU A 47 22.77 4.81 -4.75
C LEU A 47 21.53 4.68 -3.85
N VAL A 48 21.42 5.49 -2.81
CA VAL A 48 20.24 5.51 -1.93
C VAL A 48 19.20 6.49 -2.48
N LEU A 49 18.01 5.97 -2.76
CA LEU A 49 16.88 6.71 -3.33
C LEU A 49 15.75 6.78 -2.28
N PRO A 50 15.62 7.90 -1.55
CA PRO A 50 14.49 8.12 -0.67
C PRO A 50 13.23 8.38 -1.50
N ILE A 51 12.19 7.60 -1.27
CA ILE A 51 10.89 7.71 -1.94
C ILE A 51 9.85 8.10 -0.88
N LEU A 52 9.15 9.20 -1.15
CA LEU A 52 8.06 9.73 -0.35
C LEU A 52 6.79 9.64 -1.20
N LEU A 53 5.81 8.84 -0.78
CA LEU A 53 4.52 8.75 -1.46
C LEU A 53 3.46 9.52 -0.67
N ILE A 54 3.11 10.70 -1.18
CA ILE A 54 2.13 11.61 -0.59
C ILE A 54 0.85 11.54 -1.41
N THR A 55 -0.27 11.19 -0.79
CA THR A 55 -1.58 11.09 -1.45
C THR A 55 -2.53 12.22 -1.01
N ASP A 56 -1.98 13.33 -0.50
CA ASP A 56 -2.75 14.45 0.01
C ASP A 56 -3.42 15.24 -1.15
N PRO A 57 -4.76 15.39 -1.14
CA PRO A 57 -5.47 16.24 -2.10
C PRO A 57 -4.96 17.69 -2.16
N ALA A 58 -4.53 18.22 -1.01
CA ALA A 58 -4.15 19.62 -0.84
C ALA A 58 -2.64 19.80 -0.97
N LEU A 59 -2.06 19.27 -2.05
CA LEU A 59 -0.61 19.17 -2.30
C LEU A 59 0.10 20.51 -2.57
N SER A 60 -0.51 21.66 -2.22
CA SER A 60 0.10 22.96 -2.47
C SER A 60 1.37 23.14 -1.63
N GLY A 61 2.51 23.28 -2.30
CA GLY A 61 3.75 23.77 -1.69
C GLY A 61 4.54 22.75 -0.85
N THR A 62 4.57 21.46 -1.24
CA THR A 62 5.55 20.55 -0.64
C THR A 62 6.96 21.04 -0.96
N ALA A 63 7.79 21.23 0.07
CA ALA A 63 9.17 21.67 -0.12
C ALA A 63 9.96 20.58 -0.86
N ASP A 64 10.60 20.94 -1.97
CA ASP A 64 11.49 20.08 -2.73
C ASP A 64 12.93 20.13 -2.19
N ARG A 65 13.16 20.83 -1.08
CA ARG A 65 14.49 21.02 -0.50
C ARG A 65 14.43 21.07 1.02
N PHE A 66 15.36 20.38 1.65
CA PHE A 66 15.66 20.51 3.07
C PHE A 66 17.10 21.00 3.22
N ASN A 67 17.24 22.18 3.83
CA ASN A 67 18.54 22.78 4.15
C ASN A 67 18.68 22.85 5.67
N TYR A 68 19.82 22.41 6.19
CA TYR A 68 20.25 22.65 7.55
C TYR A 68 21.53 23.49 7.56
N THR A 69 21.46 24.66 8.21
CA THR A 69 22.56 25.61 8.34
C THR A 69 23.05 25.71 9.78
N ILE A 70 24.36 25.90 9.95
CA ILE A 70 25.01 26.20 11.23
C ILE A 70 25.83 27.47 11.03
N SER A 71 25.58 28.51 11.83
CA SER A 71 26.30 29.80 11.76
C SER A 71 26.32 30.43 10.35
N GLY A 72 25.28 30.22 9.56
CA GLY A 72 25.18 30.73 8.18
C GLY A 72 25.77 29.81 7.11
N GLU A 73 26.49 28.75 7.49
CA GLU A 73 27.03 27.76 6.56
C GLU A 73 26.04 26.60 6.37
N THR A 74 25.80 26.19 5.12
CA THR A 74 24.98 25.01 4.83
C THR A 74 25.80 23.75 5.07
N VAL A 75 25.44 22.99 6.09
CA VAL A 75 26.13 21.74 6.45
C VAL A 75 25.42 20.51 5.87
N PHE A 76 24.15 20.65 5.49
CA PHE A 76 23.38 19.57 4.90
C PHE A 76 22.31 20.13 3.97
N ASP A 77 22.31 19.68 2.72
CA ASP A 77 21.37 20.11 1.68
C ASP A 77 20.86 18.89 0.92
N VAL A 78 19.56 18.62 1.05
CA VAL A 78 18.90 17.53 0.32
C VAL A 78 17.83 18.12 -0.57
N ARG A 79 17.88 17.72 -1.84
CA ARG A 79 16.84 18.04 -2.82
C ARG A 79 16.02 16.79 -3.09
N PHE A 80 14.71 16.95 -3.00
CA PHE A 80 13.72 15.94 -3.31
C PHE A 80 13.22 16.16 -4.73
N ARG A 81 13.15 15.09 -5.51
CA ARG A 81 12.45 15.14 -6.79
C ARG A 81 10.97 14.91 -6.54
N LEU A 82 10.19 15.98 -6.65
CA LEU A 82 8.73 15.88 -6.56
C LEU A 82 8.17 15.39 -7.88
N ALA A 83 7.37 14.32 -7.81
CA ALA A 83 6.64 13.78 -8.92
C ALA A 83 5.16 13.70 -8.53
N GLN A 84 4.32 14.46 -9.20
CA GLN A 84 2.88 14.41 -8.98
C GLN A 84 2.25 13.53 -10.05
N VAL A 85 1.58 12.45 -9.63
CA VAL A 85 0.76 11.65 -10.53
C VAL A 85 -0.37 12.54 -11.03
N ASN A 86 -0.32 12.88 -12.32
CA ASN A 86 -1.30 13.71 -13.00
C ASN A 86 -1.90 12.98 -14.21
N ARG A 87 -2.87 13.62 -14.88
CA ARG A 87 -3.53 12.99 -16.04
C ARG A 87 -2.56 12.71 -17.20
N HIS A 88 -1.52 13.52 -17.38
CA HIS A 88 -0.51 13.30 -18.41
C HIS A 88 0.41 12.12 -18.05
N TRP A 89 0.75 11.97 -16.77
CA TRP A 89 1.47 10.80 -16.27
C TRP A 89 0.72 9.50 -16.58
N ARG A 90 -0.60 9.50 -16.48
CA ARG A 90 -1.43 8.33 -16.84
C ARG A 90 -1.13 7.82 -18.25
N GLU A 91 -1.11 8.70 -19.25
CA GLU A 91 -0.87 8.31 -20.66
C GLU A 91 0.51 7.65 -20.82
N GLN A 92 1.53 8.24 -20.20
CA GLN A 92 2.90 7.71 -20.23
C GLN A 92 3.05 6.39 -19.47
N LEU A 93 2.24 6.21 -18.42
CA LEU A 93 2.27 5.01 -17.59
C LEU A 93 1.49 3.87 -18.22
N THR A 94 0.37 4.13 -18.89
CA THR A 94 -0.41 3.09 -19.59
C THR A 94 0.35 2.41 -20.72
N THR A 95 1.35 3.07 -21.31
CA THR A 95 2.21 2.48 -22.35
C THR A 95 3.30 1.58 -21.78
N ARG A 96 3.63 1.70 -20.49
CA ARG A 96 4.60 0.85 -19.81
C ARG A 96 3.81 -0.24 -19.11
N LYS A 97 4.07 -1.52 -19.40
CA LYS A 97 3.46 -2.67 -18.71
C LYS A 97 3.90 -2.69 -17.23
N ASN A 98 3.42 -1.75 -16.42
CA ASN A 98 3.98 -1.40 -15.12
C ASN A 98 2.89 -1.49 -14.04
N ILE A 99 3.00 -2.53 -13.22
CA ILE A 99 2.05 -2.83 -12.15
C ILE A 99 1.98 -1.73 -11.09
N VAL A 100 3.12 -1.12 -10.76
CA VAL A 100 3.21 0.00 -9.80
C VAL A 100 2.43 1.18 -10.32
N ALA A 101 2.45 1.42 -11.63
CA ALA A 101 1.74 2.51 -12.25
C ALA A 101 0.22 2.36 -12.15
N ALA A 102 -0.29 1.14 -12.31
CA ALA A 102 -1.71 0.83 -12.11
C ALA A 102 -2.14 1.16 -10.67
N VAL A 103 -1.37 0.72 -9.69
CA VAL A 103 -1.67 0.98 -8.26
C VAL A 103 -1.55 2.48 -7.94
N LEU A 104 -0.51 3.15 -8.45
CA LEU A 104 -0.34 4.61 -8.25
C LEU A 104 -1.47 5.42 -8.87
N TRP A 105 -2.08 4.95 -9.96
CA TRP A 105 -3.23 5.61 -10.57
C TRP A 105 -4.46 5.54 -9.66
N VAL A 106 -4.72 4.41 -9.01
CA VAL A 106 -5.85 4.26 -8.06
C VAL A 106 -5.79 5.31 -6.95
N VAL A 107 -4.62 5.47 -6.35
CA VAL A 107 -4.39 6.40 -5.23
C VAL A 107 -4.24 7.86 -5.67
N ALA A 108 -4.20 8.14 -6.98
CA ALA A 108 -4.10 9.51 -7.48
C ALA A 108 -5.37 10.28 -7.11
N ASN A 109 -5.25 11.46 -6.50
CA ASN A 109 -6.42 12.27 -6.14
C ASN A 109 -6.94 13.09 -7.34
N ILE A 110 -7.34 12.40 -8.42
CA ILE A 110 -7.76 13.02 -9.69
C ILE A 110 -9.01 12.34 -10.24
N GLY A 111 -10.04 13.13 -10.52
CA GLY A 111 -11.28 12.62 -11.11
C GLY A 111 -12.02 11.63 -10.19
N ASP A 112 -12.85 10.79 -10.80
CA ASP A 112 -13.71 9.86 -10.07
C ASP A 112 -12.95 8.62 -9.59
N PRO A 113 -12.98 8.28 -8.28
CA PRO A 113 -12.21 7.15 -7.75
C PRO A 113 -12.69 5.79 -8.26
N VAL A 114 -13.97 5.64 -8.59
CA VAL A 114 -14.50 4.38 -9.16
C VAL A 114 -13.98 4.17 -10.57
N GLU A 115 -14.01 5.20 -11.42
CA GLU A 115 -13.43 5.11 -12.77
C GLU A 115 -11.94 4.76 -12.71
N ARG A 116 -11.17 5.33 -11.77
CA ARG A 116 -9.75 4.98 -11.62
C ARG A 116 -9.52 3.52 -11.25
N CYS A 117 -10.37 2.95 -10.39
CA CYS A 117 -10.29 1.52 -10.06
C CYS A 117 -10.54 0.66 -11.30
N ILE A 118 -11.60 0.95 -12.07
CA ILE A 118 -11.94 0.22 -13.29
C ILE A 118 -10.81 0.31 -14.33
N GLU A 119 -10.26 1.50 -14.53
CA GLU A 119 -9.13 1.71 -15.45
C GLU A 119 -7.88 0.94 -15.01
N SER A 120 -7.63 0.88 -13.71
CA SER A 120 -6.50 0.14 -13.15
C SER A 120 -6.67 -1.36 -13.34
N ILE A 121 -7.88 -1.90 -13.16
CA ILE A 121 -8.17 -3.31 -13.45
C ILE A 121 -7.90 -3.62 -14.92
N ARG A 122 -8.37 -2.78 -15.85
CA ARG A 122 -8.10 -2.96 -17.28
C ARG A 122 -6.60 -3.00 -17.56
N HIS A 123 -5.83 -2.13 -16.92
CA HIS A 123 -4.38 -2.13 -17.07
C HIS A 123 -3.72 -3.39 -16.48
N LEU A 124 -4.14 -3.82 -15.28
CA LEU A 124 -3.62 -5.02 -14.62
C LEU A 124 -3.89 -6.28 -15.46
N LYS A 125 -5.09 -6.40 -16.03
CA LYS A 125 -5.43 -7.48 -16.97
C LYS A 125 -4.55 -7.46 -18.22
N ALA A 126 -4.29 -6.28 -18.79
CA ALA A 126 -3.46 -6.15 -19.99
C ALA A 126 -1.98 -6.53 -19.77
N ILE A 127 -1.52 -6.58 -18.52
CA ILE A 127 -0.14 -6.98 -18.17
C ILE A 127 -0.06 -8.40 -17.58
N GLN A 128 -1.18 -9.12 -17.48
CA GLN A 128 -1.25 -10.46 -16.89
C GLN A 128 -0.42 -11.51 -17.63
N GLU A 129 -0.12 -11.30 -18.91
CA GLU A 129 0.80 -12.17 -19.66
C GLU A 129 2.25 -12.08 -19.18
N VAL A 130 2.61 -11.01 -18.46
CA VAL A 130 3.99 -10.69 -18.06
C VAL A 130 4.19 -10.81 -16.54
N TRP A 131 3.10 -10.83 -15.77
CA TRP A 131 3.12 -10.85 -14.31
C TRP A 131 2.35 -12.08 -13.78
N PRO A 132 2.73 -12.63 -12.61
CA PRO A 132 2.01 -13.74 -12.01
C PRO A 132 0.54 -13.40 -11.76
N SER A 133 -0.37 -14.30 -12.16
CA SER A 133 -1.81 -14.10 -12.02
C SER A 133 -2.24 -13.87 -10.56
N ASP A 134 -1.60 -14.56 -9.61
CA ASP A 134 -1.94 -14.47 -8.19
C ASP A 134 -1.63 -13.08 -7.61
N GLU A 135 -0.51 -12.47 -8.03
CA GLU A 135 -0.17 -11.09 -7.62
C GLU A 135 -1.15 -10.07 -8.18
N ILE A 136 -1.58 -10.26 -9.44
CA ILE A 136 -2.59 -9.39 -10.05
C ILE A 136 -3.95 -9.55 -9.35
N ALA A 137 -4.36 -10.78 -9.05
CA ALA A 137 -5.60 -11.03 -8.31
C ALA A 137 -5.57 -10.33 -6.94
N HIS A 138 -4.47 -10.47 -6.20
CA HIS A 138 -4.29 -9.82 -4.92
C HIS A 138 -4.38 -8.29 -5.01
N LEU A 139 -3.73 -7.69 -6.02
CA LEU A 139 -3.82 -6.23 -6.22
C LEU A 139 -5.23 -5.78 -6.57
N ILE A 140 -5.94 -6.54 -7.40
CA ILE A 140 -7.33 -6.25 -7.79
C ILE A 140 -8.23 -6.24 -6.56
N ALA A 141 -8.06 -7.20 -5.63
CA ALA A 141 -8.83 -7.27 -4.39
C ALA A 141 -8.64 -6.04 -3.50
N HIS A 142 -7.42 -5.48 -3.47
CA HIS A 142 -7.09 -4.35 -2.61
C HIS A 142 -7.40 -2.97 -3.22
N LEU A 143 -7.90 -2.90 -4.47
CA LEU A 143 -8.14 -1.60 -5.12
C LEU A 143 -9.18 -0.75 -4.40
N GLU A 144 -10.24 -1.34 -3.83
CA GLU A 144 -11.24 -0.61 -3.05
C GLU A 144 -10.58 0.10 -1.85
N GLN A 145 -9.67 -0.60 -1.16
CA GLN A 145 -8.91 -0.09 -0.03
C GLN A 145 -7.92 1.00 -0.45
N PHE A 146 -7.16 0.76 -1.53
CA PHE A 146 -6.20 1.74 -2.06
C PHE A 146 -6.89 3.03 -2.49
N ALA A 147 -8.05 2.93 -3.15
CA ALA A 147 -8.83 4.09 -3.57
C ALA A 147 -9.55 4.79 -2.41
N ARG A 148 -9.59 4.16 -1.23
CA ARG A 148 -10.35 4.64 -0.06
C ARG A 148 -11.81 4.93 -0.42
N LEU A 149 -12.44 4.01 -1.15
CA LEU A 149 -13.83 4.17 -1.57
C LEU A 149 -14.74 4.22 -0.34
N ASN A 150 -15.67 5.17 -0.32
CA ASN A 150 -16.77 5.12 0.65
C ASN A 150 -17.79 4.05 0.25
N HIS A 151 -18.74 3.75 1.14
CA HIS A 151 -19.74 2.69 0.92
C HIS A 151 -20.51 2.84 -0.42
N GLN A 152 -20.96 4.06 -0.74
CA GLN A 152 -21.69 4.32 -2.00
C GLN A 152 -20.80 4.12 -3.23
N GLN A 153 -19.52 4.51 -3.15
CA GLN A 153 -18.55 4.33 -4.21
C GLN A 153 -18.18 2.86 -4.42
N ALA A 154 -18.02 2.10 -3.33
CA ALA A 154 -17.75 0.66 -3.39
C ALA A 154 -18.91 -0.09 -4.05
N GLU A 155 -20.15 0.21 -3.70
CA GLU A 155 -21.32 -0.38 -4.36
C GLU A 155 -21.38 -0.03 -5.85
N ARG A 156 -21.13 1.23 -6.21
CA ARG A 156 -21.07 1.63 -7.62
C ARG A 156 -19.94 0.93 -8.37
N PHE A 157 -18.80 0.73 -7.74
CA PHE A 157 -17.67 0.01 -8.31
C PHE A 157 -18.01 -1.45 -8.58
N ARG A 158 -18.58 -2.15 -7.60
CA ARG A 158 -19.05 -3.55 -7.74
C ARG A 158 -20.13 -3.70 -8.80
N HIS A 159 -21.07 -2.75 -8.87
CA HIS A 159 -22.09 -2.74 -9.92
C HIS A 159 -21.44 -2.67 -11.30
N ARG A 160 -20.49 -1.74 -11.48
CA ARG A 160 -19.80 -1.54 -12.75
C ARG A 160 -18.96 -2.73 -13.17
N LEU A 161 -18.35 -3.44 -12.22
CA LEU A 161 -17.66 -4.69 -12.49
C LEU A 161 -18.60 -5.81 -12.96
N ARG A 162 -19.85 -5.85 -12.49
CA ARG A 162 -20.84 -6.85 -12.92
C ARG A 162 -21.41 -6.54 -14.31
N GLU A 163 -21.46 -5.28 -14.69
CA GLU A 163 -21.99 -4.85 -16.00
C GLU A 163 -20.99 -5.00 -17.14
N ASP A 164 -19.68 -5.01 -16.85
CA ASP A 164 -18.63 -5.15 -17.85
C ASP A 164 -18.34 -6.66 -18.09
N PRO A 165 -18.68 -7.23 -19.27
CA PRO A 165 -18.50 -8.66 -19.54
C PRO A 165 -17.04 -9.12 -19.41
N GLU A 166 -16.09 -8.22 -19.69
CA GLU A 166 -14.67 -8.51 -19.54
C GLU A 166 -14.27 -8.62 -18.07
N MET A 167 -15.07 -8.16 -17.12
CA MET A 167 -14.77 -8.12 -15.69
C MET A 167 -15.39 -9.27 -14.89
N THR A 168 -16.05 -10.22 -15.56
CA THR A 168 -16.70 -11.37 -14.91
C THR A 168 -15.71 -12.18 -14.06
N SER A 169 -14.51 -12.46 -14.56
CA SER A 169 -13.47 -13.18 -13.81
C SER A 169 -12.96 -12.38 -12.61
N VAL A 170 -12.98 -11.05 -12.67
CA VAL A 170 -12.60 -10.18 -11.56
C VAL A 170 -13.64 -10.22 -10.44
N VAL A 171 -14.93 -10.26 -10.80
CA VAL A 171 -16.01 -10.40 -9.81
C VAL A 171 -15.90 -11.72 -9.05
N ASP A 172 -15.50 -12.80 -9.71
CA ASP A 172 -15.33 -14.09 -9.06
C ASP A 172 -14.11 -14.13 -8.14
N LEU A 173 -12.98 -13.54 -8.56
CA LEU A 173 -11.80 -13.33 -7.70
C LEU A 173 -12.16 -12.54 -6.43
N LEU A 174 -12.90 -11.44 -6.58
CA LEU A 174 -13.34 -10.63 -5.44
C LEU A 174 -14.24 -11.42 -4.47
N LYS A 175 -15.17 -12.24 -4.99
CA LYS A 175 -16.05 -13.05 -4.14
C LYS A 175 -15.27 -14.09 -3.33
N GLU A 176 -14.21 -14.66 -3.89
CA GLU A 176 -13.39 -15.66 -3.19
C GLU A 176 -12.61 -15.00 -2.05
N ASP A 177 -11.96 -13.86 -2.31
CA ASP A 177 -11.25 -13.09 -1.28
C ASP A 177 -12.19 -12.59 -0.17
N PHE A 178 -13.34 -12.00 -0.52
CA PHE A 178 -14.31 -11.54 0.49
C PHE A 178 -14.91 -12.68 1.32
N ARG A 179 -15.05 -13.89 0.75
CA ARG A 179 -15.49 -15.07 1.52
C ARG A 179 -14.40 -15.55 2.47
N ALA A 180 -13.14 -15.54 2.04
CA ALA A 180 -12.01 -15.90 2.88
C ALA A 180 -11.86 -14.92 4.05
N GLU A 181 -11.89 -13.62 3.77
CA GLU A 181 -11.86 -12.57 4.79
C GLU A 181 -13.05 -12.64 5.75
N GLY A 182 -14.28 -12.75 5.23
CA GLY A 182 -15.48 -12.84 6.08
C GLY A 182 -15.51 -14.10 6.95
N LYS A 183 -14.93 -15.22 6.47
CA LYS A 183 -14.78 -16.43 7.28
C LYS A 183 -13.74 -16.22 8.39
N ALA A 184 -12.59 -15.65 8.06
CA ALA A 184 -11.55 -15.33 9.03
C ALA A 184 -12.05 -14.38 10.12
N GLU A 185 -12.77 -13.31 9.75
CA GLU A 185 -13.39 -12.39 10.70
C GLU A 185 -14.42 -13.10 11.60
N GLY A 186 -15.25 -13.97 11.04
CA GLY A 186 -16.23 -14.75 11.81
C GLY A 186 -15.56 -15.69 12.83
N GLU A 187 -14.46 -16.35 12.43
CA GLU A 187 -13.69 -17.22 13.32
C GLU A 187 -12.98 -16.44 14.44
N ILE A 188 -12.43 -15.26 14.12
CA ILE A 188 -11.86 -14.33 15.11
C ILE A 188 -12.93 -13.86 16.08
N HIS A 189 -14.09 -13.42 15.59
CA HIS A 189 -15.18 -12.94 16.45
C HIS A 189 -15.69 -14.04 17.38
N ALA A 190 -15.85 -15.26 16.88
CA ALA A 190 -16.23 -16.40 17.71
C ALA A 190 -15.16 -16.69 18.79
N LEU A 191 -13.88 -16.61 18.43
CA LEU A 191 -12.78 -16.79 19.37
C LEU A 191 -12.78 -15.72 20.49
N LEU A 192 -13.01 -14.46 20.13
CA LEU A 192 -13.10 -13.35 21.09
C LEU A 192 -14.31 -13.49 22.01
N SER A 193 -15.48 -13.91 21.49
CA SER A 193 -16.66 -14.18 22.31
C SER A 193 -16.38 -15.24 23.37
N LEU A 194 -15.76 -16.37 23.00
CA LEU A 194 -15.40 -17.42 23.96
C LEU A 194 -14.48 -16.93 25.07
N VAL A 195 -13.61 -15.95 24.80
CA VAL A 195 -12.77 -15.34 25.83
C VAL A 195 -13.60 -14.42 26.74
N ALA A 196 -14.45 -13.58 26.16
CA ALA A 196 -15.34 -12.67 26.89
C ALA A 196 -16.32 -13.44 27.80
N ASP A 197 -16.82 -14.58 27.34
CA ASP A 197 -17.72 -15.47 28.07
C ASP A 197 -16.99 -16.30 29.14
N GLY A 198 -15.65 -16.26 29.18
CA GLY A 198 -14.81 -17.00 30.12
C GLY A 198 -14.60 -18.48 29.77
N ASP A 199 -15.15 -18.93 28.64
CA ASP A 199 -15.04 -20.32 28.14
C ASP A 199 -13.65 -20.64 27.58
N LEU A 200 -12.85 -19.61 27.24
CA LEU A 200 -11.49 -19.76 26.74
C LEU A 200 -10.53 -18.79 27.42
N ALA A 201 -9.41 -19.32 27.93
CA ALA A 201 -8.34 -18.47 28.47
C ALA A 201 -7.72 -17.59 27.37
N ALA A 202 -7.52 -16.31 27.66
CA ALA A 202 -6.95 -15.34 26.73
C ALA A 202 -5.61 -15.78 26.13
N ASP A 203 -4.75 -16.45 26.90
CA ASP A 203 -3.46 -16.95 26.40
C ASP A 203 -3.63 -18.04 25.32
N LYS A 204 -4.67 -18.88 25.42
CA LYS A 204 -4.99 -19.86 24.38
C LYS A 204 -5.51 -19.17 23.11
N ALA A 205 -6.29 -18.11 23.24
CA ALA A 205 -6.74 -17.31 22.11
C ALA A 205 -5.55 -16.63 21.40
N ARG A 206 -4.61 -16.05 22.15
CA ARG A 206 -3.37 -15.45 21.60
C ARG A 206 -2.53 -16.48 20.85
N SER A 207 -2.31 -17.67 21.41
CA SER A 207 -1.57 -18.73 20.71
C SER A 207 -2.28 -19.18 19.43
N ARG A 208 -3.61 -19.21 19.43
CA ARG A 208 -4.39 -19.58 18.24
C ARG A 208 -4.31 -18.53 17.14
N LEU A 209 -4.43 -17.24 17.48
CA LEU A 209 -4.25 -16.12 16.55
C LEU A 209 -2.83 -16.09 15.97
N ALA A 210 -1.80 -16.29 16.80
CA ALA A 210 -0.41 -16.33 16.36
C ALA A 210 -0.15 -17.47 15.37
N ARG A 211 -0.78 -18.64 15.60
CA ARG A 211 -0.70 -19.77 14.67
C ARG A 211 -1.41 -19.47 13.35
N TRP A 212 -2.62 -18.92 13.38
CA TRP A 212 -3.34 -18.53 12.17
C TRP A 212 -2.58 -17.51 11.33
N LEU A 213 -1.92 -16.54 11.99
CA LEU A 213 -1.05 -15.59 11.31
C LEU A 213 0.17 -16.29 10.67
N ALA A 214 0.80 -17.24 11.39
CA ALA A 214 1.96 -17.98 10.89
C ALA A 214 1.62 -18.93 9.72
N GLU A 215 0.42 -19.51 9.73
CA GLU A 215 -0.12 -20.37 8.67
C GLU A 215 -0.67 -19.56 7.48
N GLY A 216 -0.76 -18.23 7.61
CA GLY A 216 -1.30 -17.34 6.58
C GLY A 216 -2.83 -17.39 6.46
N GLU A 217 -3.53 -17.96 7.45
CA GLU A 217 -4.99 -18.04 7.48
C GLU A 217 -5.64 -16.68 7.76
N ILE A 218 -4.92 -15.77 8.43
CA ILE A 218 -5.37 -14.40 8.69
C ILE A 218 -4.26 -13.39 8.35
N PRO A 219 -4.61 -12.22 7.81
CA PRO A 219 -3.65 -11.14 7.54
C PRO A 219 -3.24 -10.41 8.84
N GLN A 220 -2.06 -9.75 8.81
CA GLN A 220 -1.47 -9.07 9.98
C GLN A 220 -2.40 -8.04 10.61
N HIS A 221 -3.16 -7.28 9.81
CA HIS A 221 -4.05 -6.24 10.35
C HIS A 221 -5.20 -6.84 11.18
N MET A 222 -5.79 -7.96 10.76
CA MET A 222 -6.82 -8.68 11.51
C MET A 222 -6.27 -9.27 12.81
N HIS A 223 -5.04 -9.80 12.77
CA HIS A 223 -4.34 -10.25 13.97
C HIS A 223 -4.17 -9.09 14.98
N ASP A 224 -3.69 -7.93 14.52
CA ASP A 224 -3.43 -6.79 15.39
C ASP A 224 -4.72 -6.24 16.02
N GLU A 225 -5.82 -6.17 15.26
CA GLU A 225 -7.15 -5.81 15.77
C GLU A 225 -7.67 -6.81 16.80
N ALA A 226 -7.55 -8.12 16.52
CA ALA A 226 -7.96 -9.16 17.47
C ALA A 226 -7.16 -9.13 18.77
N MET A 227 -5.85 -8.88 18.68
CA MET A 227 -4.97 -8.73 19.85
C MET A 227 -5.32 -7.51 20.70
N ALA A 228 -5.72 -6.40 20.06
CA ALA A 228 -6.22 -5.22 20.77
C ALA A 228 -7.55 -5.53 21.50
N GLY A 229 -8.43 -6.32 20.88
CA GLY A 229 -9.67 -6.80 21.51
C GLY A 229 -9.41 -7.61 22.79
N LEU A 230 -8.44 -8.53 22.76
CA LEU A 230 -8.03 -9.35 23.91
C LEU A 230 -7.35 -8.57 25.05
N GLN A 231 -6.92 -7.33 24.83
CA GLN A 231 -6.37 -6.47 25.89
C GLN A 231 -7.44 -5.69 26.64
N ASN A 232 -8.62 -5.55 26.03
CA ASN A 232 -9.76 -4.82 26.58
C ASN A 232 -10.87 -5.74 27.15
N SER A 233 -10.68 -7.06 27.05
CA SER A 233 -11.59 -8.12 27.55
C SER A 233 -11.07 -8.65 28.88
#